data_AF-A0ABD0N363-F1
#
_entry.id   AF-A0ABD0N363-F1
#
_cell.length_a   1.000
_cell.length_b   1.000
_cell.length_c   1.000
_cell.angle_alpha   90.00
_cell.angle_beta   90.00
_cell.angle_gamma   90.00
#
_symmetry.space_group_name_H-M   'P 1'
#
loop_
_entity.id
_entity.type
_entity.pdbx_description
1 polymer ?
#
loop_
_entity_poly.entity_id
_entity_poly.type
_entity_poly.pdbx_seq_one_letter_code
_entity_poly.pdbx_strand_id
1 'polypeptide(L)' 'MCDVTRDTPVRKLRYTVLRALSDLLDPQDTWRSVMMDISKPSGEPRYSQQHI' A
#
# COMPACT_ATOMS: atom_id res chain seq x y z
N MET A 1 -4.07 22.53 -1.45
CA MET A 1 -3.71 21.09 -1.41
C MET A 1 -4.59 20.46 -0.34
N CYS A 2 -5.23 19.31 -0.60
CA CYS A 2 -5.87 18.58 0.50
C CYS A 2 -4.77 17.78 1.18
N ASP A 3 -4.46 18.12 2.42
CA ASP A 3 -3.37 17.49 3.16
C ASP A 3 -3.75 16.04 3.47
N VAL A 4 -2.86 15.11 3.09
CA VAL A 4 -2.97 13.71 3.50
C VAL A 4 -2.61 13.65 4.98
N THR A 5 -3.57 13.25 5.80
CA THR A 5 -3.37 13.04 7.23
C THR A 5 -3.24 11.55 7.55
N ARG A 6 -2.78 11.22 8.77
CA ARG A 6 -2.70 9.83 9.23
C ARG A 6 -4.05 9.10 9.21
N ASP A 7 -5.14 9.84 9.38
CA ASP A 7 -6.50 9.29 9.37
C ASP A 7 -7.12 9.20 7.97
N THR A 8 -6.41 9.67 6.93
CA THR A 8 -6.89 9.57 5.55
C THR A 8 -6.79 8.11 5.08
N PRO A 9 -7.90 7.42 4.82
CA PRO A 9 -7.83 6.03 4.34
C PRO A 9 -7.17 5.96 2.96
N VAL A 10 -6.34 4.95 2.72
CA VAL A 10 -5.64 4.75 1.43
C VAL A 10 -6.60 4.83 0.23
N ARG A 11 -7.79 4.23 0.35
CA ARG A 11 -8.84 4.26 -0.69
C ARG A 11 -9.40 5.66 -1.03
N LYS A 12 -9.11 6.67 -0.21
CA LYS A 12 -9.49 8.07 -0.43
C LYS A 12 -8.34 8.95 -0.93
N LEU A 13 -7.15 8.37 -1.12
CA LEU A 13 -6.03 9.10 -1.72
C LEU A 13 -6.39 9.50 -3.16
N ARG A 14 -5.97 10.70 -3.54
CA ARG A 14 -6.14 11.19 -4.91
C ARG A 14 -5.27 10.37 -5.85
N TYR A 15 -5.72 10.23 -7.10
CA TYR A 15 -4.98 9.53 -8.15
C TYR A 15 -3.51 9.98 -8.27
N THR A 16 -3.25 11.28 -8.18
CA THR A 16 -1.89 11.82 -8.27
C THR A 16 -0.96 11.31 -7.16
N VAL A 17 -1.50 11.10 -5.95
CA VAL A 17 -0.74 10.53 -4.83
C VAL A 17 -0.53 9.03 -5.06
N LEU A 18 -1.56 8.31 -5.50
CA LEU A 18 -1.43 6.89 -5.83
C LEU A 18 -0.40 6.66 -6.94
N ARG A 19 -0.37 7.51 -7.97
CA ARG A 19 0.63 7.45 -9.03
C ARG A 19 2.06 7.66 -8.50
N ALA A 20 2.27 8.67 -7.66
CA ALA A 20 3.56 8.91 -7.03
C ALA A 20 4.00 7.74 -6.12
N LEU A 21 3.06 7.08 -5.44
CA LEU A 21 3.35 5.86 -4.69
C LEU A 21 3.75 4.70 -5.60
N SER A 22 3.07 4.50 -6.74
CA SER A 22 3.44 3.49 -7.73
C SER A 22 4.85 3.72 -8.28
N ASP A 23 5.20 4.96 -8.62
CA ASP A 23 6.54 5.28 -9.12
C ASP A 23 7.66 4.92 -8.10
N LEU A 24 7.33 4.84 -6.80
CA LEU A 24 8.24 4.40 -5.73
C LEU A 24 8.18 2.88 -5.47
N LEU A 25 7.01 2.26 -5.56
CA LEU A 25 6.77 0.87 -5.13
C LEU A 25 6.90 -0.16 -6.25
N ASP A 26 6.63 0.23 -7.50
CA ASP A 26 6.71 -0.68 -8.65
C ASP A 26 8.15 -1.13 -8.95
N PRO A 27 9.19 -0.26 -8.88
CA PRO A 27 10.56 -0.68 -9.16
C PRO A 27 11.04 -1.78 -8.21
N GLN A 28 11.74 -2.76 -8.77
CA GLN A 28 12.38 -3.87 -8.04
C GLN A 28 11.41 -4.68 -7.17
N ASP A 29 10.13 -4.74 -7.55
CA ASP A 29 9.10 -5.43 -6.77
C ASP A 29 8.98 -4.91 -5.32
N THR A 30 9.29 -3.63 -5.06
CA THR A 30 9.26 -3.05 -3.70
C THR A 30 7.87 -3.14 -3.07
N TRP A 31 6.80 -3.12 -3.87
CA TRP A 31 5.44 -3.37 -3.41
C TRP A 31 5.27 -4.73 -2.70
N ARG A 32 6.11 -5.74 -2.98
CA ARG A 32 6.05 -7.05 -2.32
C ARG A 32 6.44 -6.98 -0.85
N SER A 33 7.43 -6.15 -0.48
CA SER A 33 7.80 -5.99 0.93
C SER A 33 6.64 -5.35 1.71
N VAL A 34 6.04 -4.30 1.16
CA VAL A 34 4.85 -3.67 1.73
C VAL A 34 3.70 -4.67 1.83
N MET A 35 3.46 -5.49 0.79
CA MET A 35 2.43 -6.52 0.81
C MET A 35 2.63 -7.54 1.96
N MET A 36 3.88 -7.99 2.18
CA MET A 36 4.22 -8.96 3.23
C MET A 36 4.00 -8.38 4.64
N ASP A 37 4.16 -7.06 4.82
CA ASP A 37 3.97 -6.38 6.11
C ASP A 37 2.50 -6.10 6.45
N ILE A 38 1.56 -6.31 5.50
CA ILE A 38 0.13 -6.10 5.77
C ILE A 38 -0.45 -7.35 6.43
N SER A 39 -0.80 -7.21 7.71
CA SER A 39 -1.49 -8.26 8.48
C SER A 39 -2.99 -8.00 8.66
N LYS A 40 -3.73 -9.08 8.89
CA LYS A 40 -5.08 -9.02 9.44
C LYS A 40 -5.01 -8.58 10.91
N PRO A 41 -6.13 -8.15 11.52
CA PRO A 41 -6.17 -7.87 12.95
C PRO A 41 -5.76 -9.06 13.84
N SER A 42 -5.85 -10.29 13.32
CA SER A 42 -5.40 -11.51 14.00
C SER A 42 -3.88 -11.70 14.01
N GLY A 43 -3.10 -10.83 13.35
CA GLY A 43 -1.65 -10.96 13.20
C GLY A 43 -1.21 -11.75 11.96
N GLU A 44 -2.09 -12.61 11.43
CA GLU A 44 -1.83 -13.41 10.22
C GLU A 44 -1.61 -12.53 8.97
N PRO A 45 -0.72 -12.92 8.05
CA PRO A 45 -0.53 -12.22 6.78
C PRO A 45 -1.85 -12.04 6.04
N ARG A 46 -2.09 -10.83 5.53
CA ARG A 46 -3.29 -10.54 4.73
C ARG A 46 -3.19 -11.15 3.34
N TYR A 47 -2.00 -11.11 2.76
CA TYR A 47 -1.68 -11.62 1.43
C TYR A 47 -0.69 -12.78 1.53
N SER A 48 -0.73 -13.66 0.54
CA SER A 48 0.13 -14.84 0.42
C SER A 48 0.71 -14.90 -0.99
N GLN A 49 1.68 -15.78 -1.23
CA GLN A 49 2.27 -15.99 -2.56
C GLN A 49 1.25 -16.34 -3.65
N GLN A 50 0.07 -16.87 -3.29
CA GLN A 50 -1.01 -17.17 -4.23
C GLN A 50 -1.77 -15.92 -4.71
N HIS A 51 -1.55 -14.77 -4.08
CA HIS A 51 -2.17 -13.49 -4.44
C HIS A 51 -1.28 -12.60 -5.32
N ILE A 52 -0.05 -13.03 -5.58
CA ILE A 52 0.88 -12.42 -6.54
C ILE A 52 0.50 -12.90 -7.93
#